data_AF-A0A367I9Y2-F1
#
_entry.id   AF-A0A367I9Y2-F1
#
_cell.length_a   1.000
_cell.length_b   1.000
_cell.length_c   1.000
_cell.angle_alpha   90.00
_cell.angle_beta   90.00
_cell.angle_gamma   90.00
#
_symmetry.space_group_name_H-M   'P 1'
#
loop_
_entity.id
_entity.type
_entity.pdbx_description
1 polymer ?
#
loop_
_entity_poly.entity_id
_entity_poly.type
_entity_poly.pdbx_seq_one_letter_code
_entity_poly.pdbx_strand_id
1 'polypeptide(L)' 'MNESGKSDEPVENVFWEKDAPKGRYRVFVEHFEKHDSTDITEFSILVTVDGEPREFKGQISNKDPPQEVCFFDV' A
#
# COMPACT_ATOMS: atom_id res chain seq x y z
N MET A 1 -4.39 -11.26 -3.63
CA MET A 1 -4.96 -11.88 -2.42
C MET A 1 -4.33 -11.14 -1.25
N ASN A 2 -5.10 -10.73 -0.25
CA ASN A 2 -4.50 -10.15 0.97
C ASN A 2 -4.00 -11.30 1.82
N GLU A 3 -2.79 -11.18 2.33
CA GLU A 3 -2.17 -12.24 3.12
C GLU A 3 -2.73 -12.24 4.55
N SER A 4 -2.92 -13.45 5.10
CA SER A 4 -3.36 -13.59 6.49
C SER A 4 -2.23 -13.18 7.46
N GLY A 5 -2.58 -12.75 8.68
CA GLY A 5 -1.62 -12.32 9.72
C GLY A 5 -0.68 -13.40 10.30
N LYS A 6 -0.37 -14.44 9.51
CA LYS A 6 0.64 -15.48 9.79
C LYS A 6 1.78 -15.48 8.75
N SER A 7 1.74 -14.59 7.75
CA SER A 7 2.84 -14.42 6.79
C SER A 7 3.89 -13.50 7.39
N ASP A 8 5.17 -13.86 7.26
CA ASP A 8 6.29 -12.98 7.58
C ASP A 8 6.46 -11.87 6.50
N GLU A 9 5.84 -12.05 5.33
CA GLU A 9 5.79 -11.07 4.24
C GLU A 9 4.33 -10.60 4.05
N PRO A 10 3.91 -9.49 4.68
CA PRO A 10 2.55 -8.99 4.55
C PRO A 10 2.33 -8.43 3.14
N VAL A 11 1.30 -8.91 2.45
CA VAL A 11 0.87 -8.36 1.15
C VAL A 11 -0.60 -7.95 1.25
N GLU A 12 -0.86 -6.66 1.02
CA GLU A 12 -2.21 -6.10 0.94
C GLU A 12 -2.53 -5.73 -0.51
N ASN A 13 -3.72 -6.08 -0.98
CA ASN A 13 -4.15 -5.86 -2.35
C ASN A 13 -5.55 -5.23 -2.39
N VAL A 14 -5.68 -4.13 -3.11
CA VAL A 14 -6.96 -3.53 -3.47
C VAL A 14 -7.16 -3.70 -4.96
N PHE A 15 -8.19 -4.46 -5.33
CA PHE A 15 -8.48 -4.81 -6.72
C PHE A 15 -9.97 -4.71 -7.00
N TRP A 16 -10.31 -4.21 -8.19
CA TRP A 16 -11.67 -4.24 -8.71
C TRP A 16 -11.78 -5.33 -9.79
N GLU A 17 -12.70 -6.31 -9.59
CA GLU A 17 -12.98 -7.35 -10.58
C GLU A 17 -13.62 -6.80 -11.88
N LYS A 18 -14.21 -5.61 -11.78
CA LYS A 18 -14.83 -4.86 -12.88
C LYS A 18 -14.20 -3.46 -12.90
N ASP A 19 -14.79 -2.56 -13.68
CA ASP A 19 -14.38 -1.15 -13.69
C ASP A 19 -14.44 -0.56 -12.28
N ALA A 20 -13.33 0.05 -11.86
CA ALA A 20 -13.29 0.79 -10.61
C ALA A 20 -14.23 2.03 -10.71
N PRO A 21 -14.92 2.42 -9.62
CA PRO A 21 -15.74 3.62 -9.63
C PRO A 21 -14.96 4.86 -10.07
N LYS A 22 -15.61 5.75 -10.84
CA LYS A 22 -14.97 7.01 -11.25
C LYS A 22 -14.66 7.91 -10.06
N GLY A 23 -13.50 8.54 -10.09
CA GLY A 23 -13.09 9.49 -9.07
C GLY A 23 -11.60 9.49 -8.79
N ARG A 24 -11.21 10.29 -7.80
CA ARG A 24 -9.84 10.39 -7.34
C ARG A 24 -9.55 9.39 -6.23
N TYR A 25 -8.60 8.50 -6.50
CA TYR A 25 -8.04 7.57 -5.54
C TYR A 25 -6.77 8.15 -4.94
N ARG A 26 -6.56 7.93 -3.65
CA ARG A 26 -5.35 8.31 -2.91
C ARG A 26 -4.87 7.08 -2.16
N VAL A 27 -3.61 6.73 -2.32
CA VAL A 27 -2.99 5.57 -1.70
C VAL A 27 -2.17 6.04 -0.52
N PHE A 28 -2.48 5.52 0.66
CA PHE A 28 -1.77 5.81 1.89
C PHE A 28 -1.08 4.55 2.41
N VAL A 29 0.08 4.74 3.03
CA VAL A 29 0.73 3.73 3.86
C VAL A 29 0.64 4.20 5.31
N GLU A 30 0.16 3.33 6.17
CA GLU A 30 0.06 3.55 7.61
C GLU A 30 0.73 2.39 8.34
N HIS A 31 1.52 2.71 9.36
CA HIS A 31 2.22 1.73 10.17
C HIS A 31 1.50 1.57 11.52
N PHE A 32 0.70 0.49 11.66
CA PHE A 32 -0.03 0.23 12.91
C PHE A 32 0.87 -0.40 13.99
N GLU A 33 1.24 -1.66 13.81
CA GLU A 33 2.05 -2.42 14.76
C GLU A 33 2.97 -3.37 14.00
N LYS A 34 4.18 -3.56 14.52
CA LYS A 34 5.15 -4.51 13.99
C LYS A 34 5.56 -5.44 15.13
N HIS A 35 5.52 -6.74 14.90
CA HIS A 35 6.01 -7.74 15.85
C HIS A 35 7.53 -7.93 15.73
N ASP A 36 8.28 -6.83 15.77
CA ASP A 36 9.74 -6.80 15.65
C ASP A 36 10.29 -5.63 16.48
N SER A 37 11.56 -5.74 16.87
CA SER A 37 12.34 -4.72 17.55
C SER A 37 12.77 -3.54 16.64
N THR A 38 12.74 -3.74 15.32
CA THR A 38 13.10 -2.72 14.34
C THR A 38 11.88 -1.87 13.96
N ASP A 39 11.91 -0.57 14.27
CA ASP A 39 10.78 0.33 14.02
C ASP A 39 10.56 0.68 12.53
N ILE A 40 11.61 0.64 11.72
CA ILE A 40 11.51 0.94 10.29
C ILE A 40 10.93 -0.26 9.54
N THR A 41 9.95 0.02 8.68
CA THR A 41 9.37 -0.93 7.73
C THR A 41 9.52 -0.37 6.32
N GLU A 42 10.27 -1.08 5.48
CA GLU A 42 10.35 -0.80 4.04
C GLU A 42 9.08 -1.29 3.35
N PHE A 43 8.63 -0.59 2.32
CA PHE A 43 7.48 -0.99 1.51
C PHE A 43 7.72 -0.77 0.01
N SER A 44 7.05 -1.58 -0.80
CA SER A 44 6.88 -1.36 -2.24
C SER A 44 5.39 -1.45 -2.59
N ILE A 45 4.89 -0.48 -3.36
CA ILE A 45 3.52 -0.42 -3.84
C ILE A 45 3.53 -0.45 -5.36
N LEU A 46 2.80 -1.40 -5.93
CA LEU A 46 2.50 -1.45 -7.36
C LEU A 46 1.06 -0.97 -7.61
N VAL A 47 0.91 0.10 -8.38
CA VAL A 47 -0.38 0.63 -8.81
C VAL A 47 -0.52 0.48 -10.31
N THR A 48 -1.54 -0.26 -10.76
CA THR A 48 -1.86 -0.42 -12.18
C THR A 48 -3.19 0.23 -12.48
N VAL A 49 -3.19 1.24 -13.35
CA VAL A 49 -4.40 1.94 -13.84
C VAL A 49 -4.38 1.86 -15.35
N ASP A 50 -5.48 1.46 -15.97
CA ASP A 50 -5.60 1.30 -17.43
C ASP A 50 -4.48 0.46 -18.08
N GLY A 51 -3.97 -0.53 -17.34
CA GLY A 51 -2.89 -1.42 -17.79
C GLY A 51 -1.48 -0.85 -17.62
N GLU A 52 -1.33 0.37 -17.11
CA GLU A 52 -0.04 1.04 -16.92
C GLU A 52 0.44 0.91 -15.45
N PRO A 53 1.47 0.08 -15.18
CA PRO A 53 2.00 -0.11 -13.84
C PRO A 53 2.92 1.04 -13.42
N ARG A 54 2.83 1.42 -12.14
CA ARG A 54 3.74 2.35 -11.46
C ARG A 54 4.17 1.75 -10.13
N GLU A 55 5.47 1.71 -9.88
CA GLU A 55 6.05 1.24 -8.62
C GLU A 55 6.51 2.41 -7.76
N PHE A 56 6.17 2.36 -6.47
CA PHE A 56 6.59 3.32 -5.45
C PHE A 56 7.25 2.58 -4.30
N LYS A 57 8.45 3.00 -3.91
CA LYS A 57 9.19 2.42 -2.77
C LYS A 57 9.37 3.47 -1.70
N GLY A 58 9.36 3.03 -0.45
CA GLY A 58 9.56 3.91 0.69
C GLY A 58 9.81 3.16 1.98
N GLN A 59 9.83 3.93 3.07
CA GLN A 59 9.97 3.42 4.42
C GLN A 59 9.07 4.22 5.36
N ILE A 60 8.56 3.57 6.39
CA ILE A 60 7.70 4.18 7.40
C ILE A 60 8.04 3.63 8.80
N SER A 61 7.91 4.48 9.82
CA SER A 61 7.99 4.14 11.25
C SER A 61 6.61 4.23 11.90
N ASN A 62 6.40 3.58 13.05
CA ASN A 62 5.18 3.77 13.84
C ASN A 62 4.99 5.19 14.42
N LYS A 63 6.01 6.05 14.30
CA LYS A 63 5.98 7.45 14.72
C LYS A 63 5.58 8.38 13.59
N ASP A 64 5.63 7.90 12.35
CA ASP A 64 5.24 8.69 11.20
C ASP A 64 3.71 8.74 11.10
N PRO A 65 3.12 9.88 10.71
CA PRO A 65 1.72 9.90 10.30
C PRO A 65 1.55 9.06 9.00
N PRO A 66 0.31 8.66 8.66
CA PRO A 66 0.02 8.03 7.38
C PRO A 66 0.62 8.82 6.21
N GLN A 67 1.39 8.14 5.36
CA GLN A 67 2.08 8.74 4.23
C GLN A 67 1.23 8.57 2.97
N GLU A 68 0.86 9.67 2.30
CA GLU A 68 0.29 9.60 0.96
C GLU A 68 1.41 9.28 -0.04
N VAL A 69 1.28 8.15 -0.73
CA VAL A 69 2.31 7.67 -1.66
C VAL A 69 2.02 8.15 -3.08
N CYS A 70 0.77 8.09 -3.50
CA CYS A 70 0.34 8.60 -4.80
C CYS A 70 -1.18 8.84 -4.84
N PHE A 71 -1.62 9.51 -5.89
CA PHE A 71 -3.03 9.62 -6.25
C PHE A 71 -3.20 9.43 -7.76
N PHE A 72 -4.40 9.03 -8.17
CA PHE A 72 -4.76 8.87 -9.57
C PHE A 72 -6.27 9.01 -9.76
N ASP A 73 -6.65 9.42 -10.96
CA ASP A 73 -8.05 9.54 -11.36
C ASP A 73 -8.43 8.31 -12.21
N VAL A 74 -9.66 7.82 -12.03
CA VAL A 74 -10.32 6.77 -12.83
C VAL A 74 -11.63 7.32 -13.40
#